data_AF-A0A6I1E9I5-F1
#
_entry.id   AF-A0A6I1E9I5-F1
#
_cell.length_a   1.000
_cell.length_b   1.000
_cell.length_c   1.000
_cell.angle_alpha   90.00
_cell.angle_beta   90.00
_cell.angle_gamma   90.00
#
_symmetry.space_group_name_H-M   'P 1'
#
loop_
_entity.id
_entity.type
_entity.pdbx_description
1 polymer ?
#
loop_
_entity_poly.entity_id
_entity_poly.type
_entity_poly.pdbx_seq_one_letter_code
_entity_poly.pdbx_strand_id
1 'polypeptide(L)'
;MGMMAAPVYADIVSATYSDPTDRYRHAVLGDAIEYGSLIVKTPTDTHKFQLPTDHVFEDTQPRLADVDADGTPEVIVIETDMNRGAALAVYDKTGKIAETPHIGTSHRWLAPIGVADFNGDGVIDIAYIDRPHLAKTLRIVSYKDGKLTEIANKQGFSNHKIGWDFIASGVRNCGAGPEMILARGDWSEVVSVTLTESQIKSRSFTPYVTPESIMSALNCQH
;
A
#
# COMPACT_ATOMS: atom_id res chain seq x y z
N MET A 1 40.07 6.17 -19.30
CA MET A 1 38.68 6.57 -19.55
C MET A 1 37.88 6.27 -18.29
N GLY A 2 37.64 7.27 -17.44
CA GLY A 2 36.83 7.08 -16.24
C GLY A 2 35.35 7.22 -16.60
N MET A 3 34.55 6.19 -16.33
CA MET A 3 33.10 6.34 -16.30
C MET A 3 32.75 7.21 -15.10
N MET A 4 32.35 8.46 -15.35
CA MET A 4 31.64 9.23 -14.34
C MET A 4 30.20 8.72 -14.34
N ALA A 5 29.80 8.06 -13.25
CA ALA A 5 28.39 7.84 -12.98
C ALA A 5 27.75 9.22 -12.78
N ALA A 6 26.78 9.56 -13.62
CA ALA A 6 25.94 10.72 -13.37
C ALA A 6 25.22 10.51 -12.03
N PRO A 7 25.02 11.56 -11.22
CA PRO A 7 24.17 11.44 -10.04
C PRO A 7 22.78 11.00 -10.50
N VAL A 8 22.33 9.84 -10.01
CA VAL A 8 20.93 9.41 -10.12
C VAL A 8 20.16 10.32 -9.18
N TYR A 9 19.56 11.38 -9.72
CA TYR A 9 18.61 12.18 -8.98
C TYR A 9 17.35 11.35 -8.78
N ALA A 10 16.83 11.30 -7.56
CA ALA A 10 15.51 10.71 -7.32
C ALA A 10 14.50 11.34 -8.28
N ASP A 11 13.96 10.55 -9.19
CA ASP A 11 13.07 11.06 -10.24
C ASP A 11 11.74 11.54 -9.64
N ILE A 12 11.27 10.98 -8.52
CA ILE A 12 10.09 11.44 -7.77
C ILE A 12 10.49 11.77 -6.34
N VAL A 13 10.04 12.94 -5.85
CA VAL A 13 10.35 13.43 -4.48
C VAL A 13 9.14 13.54 -3.57
N SER A 14 7.93 13.64 -4.14
CA SER A 14 6.68 13.65 -3.36
C SER A 14 5.49 13.31 -4.26
N ALA A 15 4.43 12.79 -3.65
CA ALA A 15 3.14 12.61 -4.29
C ALA A 15 2.00 12.97 -3.34
N THR A 16 0.94 13.57 -3.87
CA THR A 16 -0.25 13.99 -3.11
C THR A 16 -1.50 13.81 -3.94
N TYR A 17 -2.62 13.45 -3.32
CA TYR A 17 -3.90 13.48 -4.01
C TYR A 17 -4.43 14.91 -4.19
N SER A 18 -5.19 15.15 -5.26
CA SER A 18 -5.87 16.42 -5.52
C SER A 18 -7.26 16.22 -6.13
N ASP A 19 -8.00 17.32 -6.29
CA ASP A 19 -9.37 17.33 -6.82
C ASP A 19 -10.31 16.44 -5.99
N PRO A 20 -10.57 16.80 -4.72
CA PRO A 20 -11.49 16.05 -3.86
C PRO A 20 -12.86 15.96 -4.52
N THR A 21 -13.51 14.81 -4.38
CA THR A 21 -14.74 14.49 -5.12
C THR A 21 -15.66 13.56 -4.34
N ASP A 22 -16.96 13.76 -4.51
CA ASP A 22 -18.04 13.02 -3.84
C ASP A 22 -18.75 12.05 -4.78
N ARG A 23 -18.19 11.80 -5.97
CA ARG A 23 -18.76 10.94 -7.02
C ARG A 23 -18.76 9.45 -6.67
N TYR A 24 -17.98 9.06 -5.67
CA TYR A 24 -17.94 7.71 -5.14
C TYR A 24 -17.97 7.76 -3.61
N ARG A 25 -19.14 7.49 -3.03
CA ARG A 25 -19.40 7.71 -1.59
C ARG A 25 -19.27 6.43 -0.79
N HIS A 26 -18.11 5.78 -0.85
CA HIS A 26 -17.87 4.56 -0.08
C HIS A 26 -17.69 4.87 1.41
N ALA A 27 -17.07 6.01 1.75
CA ALA A 27 -16.98 6.55 3.11
C ALA A 27 -16.26 5.64 4.12
N VAL A 28 -15.45 4.68 3.64
CA VAL A 28 -14.66 3.82 4.53
C VAL A 28 -13.65 4.64 5.33
N LEU A 29 -13.11 5.71 4.75
CA LEU A 29 -12.16 6.64 5.36
C LEU A 29 -12.81 7.78 6.18
N GLY A 30 -14.13 7.75 6.36
CA GLY A 30 -14.85 8.61 7.32
C GLY A 30 -15.53 9.87 6.79
N ASP A 31 -15.09 10.45 5.67
CA ASP A 31 -15.64 11.71 5.14
C ASP A 31 -16.41 11.57 3.80
N ALA A 32 -16.39 10.38 3.20
CA ALA A 32 -16.99 10.10 1.88
C ALA A 32 -16.43 10.94 0.74
N ILE A 33 -15.22 11.50 0.92
CA ILE A 33 -14.48 12.25 -0.09
C ILE A 33 -13.33 11.39 -0.57
N GLU A 34 -13.30 11.17 -1.87
CA GLU A 34 -12.18 10.53 -2.55
C GLU A 34 -11.48 11.57 -3.43
N TYR A 35 -10.49 11.16 -4.24
CA TYR A 35 -9.72 12.09 -5.05
C TYR A 35 -9.79 11.78 -6.55
N GLY A 36 -9.85 12.84 -7.35
CA GLY A 36 -9.88 12.75 -8.81
C GLY A 36 -8.52 12.69 -9.46
N SER A 37 -7.46 13.11 -8.76
CA SER A 37 -6.13 13.17 -9.34
C SER A 37 -5.01 12.82 -8.36
N LEU A 38 -3.89 12.42 -8.95
CA LEU A 38 -2.61 12.26 -8.32
C LEU A 38 -1.66 13.35 -8.83
N ILE A 39 -1.02 14.07 -7.91
CA ILE A 39 0.08 14.99 -8.20
C ILE A 39 1.37 14.29 -7.84
N VAL A 40 2.29 14.18 -8.80
CA VAL A 40 3.65 13.63 -8.63
C VAL A 40 4.63 14.76 -8.89
N LYS A 41 5.57 14.99 -7.96
CA LYS A 41 6.62 15.99 -8.12
C LYS A 41 7.97 15.33 -8.29
N THR A 42 8.72 15.82 -9.27
CA THR A 42 10.14 15.54 -9.48
C THR A 42 10.94 16.76 -9.00
N PRO A 43 12.29 16.72 -9.00
CA PRO A 43 13.10 17.89 -8.72
C PRO A 43 12.86 19.08 -9.68
N THR A 44 12.40 18.82 -10.91
CA THR A 44 12.26 19.84 -11.97
C THR A 44 10.81 20.11 -12.39
N ASP A 45 9.91 19.15 -12.17
CA ASP A 45 8.59 19.14 -12.79
C ASP A 45 7.48 18.71 -11.81
N THR A 46 6.25 19.01 -12.19
CA THR A 46 5.05 18.53 -11.51
C THR A 46 4.12 17.90 -12.54
N HIS A 47 3.79 16.63 -12.31
CA HIS A 47 2.91 15.83 -13.16
C HIS A 47 1.57 15.66 -12.45
N LYS A 48 0.48 15.92 -13.19
CA LYS A 48 -0.89 15.68 -12.71
C LYS A 48 -1.53 14.56 -13.52
N PHE A 49 -1.94 13.49 -12.84
CA PHE A 49 -2.68 12.39 -13.42
C PHE A 49 -4.14 12.48 -12.98
N GLN A 50 -4.99 12.91 -13.90
CA GLN A 50 -6.43 12.99 -13.69
C GLN A 50 -7.08 11.66 -14.08
N LEU A 51 -7.83 11.04 -13.17
CA LEU A 51 -8.60 9.83 -13.46
C LEU A 51 -9.84 10.14 -14.29
N PRO A 52 -10.33 9.17 -15.09
CA PRO A 52 -11.64 9.25 -15.71
C PRO A 52 -12.76 9.34 -14.66
N THR A 53 -13.94 9.81 -15.07
CA THR A 53 -15.05 10.12 -14.14
C THR A 53 -15.65 8.91 -13.42
N ASP A 54 -15.31 7.69 -13.85
CA ASP A 54 -15.70 6.41 -13.27
C ASP A 54 -14.63 5.76 -12.36
N HIS A 55 -13.52 6.45 -12.09
CA HIS A 55 -12.44 5.98 -11.20
C HIS A 55 -12.07 7.03 -10.16
N VAL A 56 -11.76 6.65 -8.92
CA VAL A 56 -11.22 7.55 -7.88
C VAL A 56 -9.93 7.00 -7.29
N PHE A 57 -9.08 7.86 -6.74
CA PHE A 57 -8.08 7.41 -5.78
C PHE A 57 -8.73 7.35 -4.40
N GLU A 58 -8.71 6.17 -3.78
CA GLU A 58 -9.39 5.85 -2.52
C GLU A 58 -8.37 5.40 -1.47
N ASP A 59 -7.67 6.36 -0.84
CA ASP A 59 -6.62 6.10 0.16
C ASP A 59 -6.34 7.38 0.96
N THR A 60 -5.63 7.27 2.08
CA THR A 60 -5.29 8.42 2.94
C THR A 60 -4.10 9.22 2.41
N GLN A 61 -3.16 8.56 1.73
CA GLN A 61 -2.01 9.19 1.09
C GLN A 61 -1.35 8.26 0.06
N PRO A 62 -0.70 8.80 -0.99
CA PRO A 62 0.21 8.01 -1.82
C PRO A 62 1.42 7.53 -1.00
N ARG A 63 2.00 6.39 -1.39
CA ARG A 63 3.25 5.85 -0.80
C ARG A 63 4.34 5.86 -1.85
N LEU A 64 5.55 6.27 -1.47
CA LEU A 64 6.73 6.25 -2.34
C LEU A 64 7.63 5.07 -1.99
N ALA A 65 8.04 4.32 -3.00
CA ALA A 65 9.03 3.25 -2.88
C ALA A 65 9.68 2.99 -4.24
N ASP A 66 10.95 2.63 -4.26
CA ASP A 66 11.65 2.14 -5.45
C ASP A 66 11.13 0.72 -5.74
N VAL A 67 10.08 0.62 -6.56
CA VAL A 67 9.32 -0.61 -6.78
C VAL A 67 9.97 -1.47 -7.86
N ASP A 68 10.61 -0.84 -8.85
CA ASP A 68 11.30 -1.54 -9.94
C ASP A 68 12.82 -1.70 -9.76
N ALA A 69 13.35 -1.21 -8.64
CA ALA A 69 14.75 -1.29 -8.24
C ALA A 69 15.72 -0.54 -9.18
N ASP A 70 15.24 0.54 -9.83
CA ASP A 70 16.07 1.41 -10.67
C ASP A 70 16.84 2.49 -9.90
N GLY A 71 16.59 2.60 -8.58
CA GLY A 71 17.21 3.58 -7.69
C GLY A 71 16.40 4.87 -7.51
N THR A 72 15.20 4.95 -8.09
CA THR A 72 14.24 6.05 -7.93
C THR A 72 12.89 5.52 -7.46
N PRO A 73 12.09 6.31 -6.71
CA PRO A 73 10.83 5.81 -6.21
C PRO A 73 9.68 5.99 -7.21
N GLU A 74 8.81 4.99 -7.27
CA GLU A 74 7.47 5.05 -7.86
C GLU A 74 6.43 5.43 -6.79
N VAL A 75 5.20 5.68 -7.25
CA VAL A 75 4.05 6.02 -6.41
C VAL A 75 3.04 4.88 -6.38
N ILE A 76 2.78 4.36 -5.18
CA ILE A 76 1.76 3.34 -4.92
C ILE A 76 0.49 4.02 -4.43
N VAL A 77 -0.62 3.67 -5.08
CA VAL A 77 -1.96 4.22 -4.81
C VAL A 77 -3.01 3.12 -4.85
N ILE A 78 -4.19 3.42 -4.32
CA ILE A 78 -5.39 2.62 -4.51
C ILE A 78 -6.30 3.35 -5.49
N GLU A 79 -6.50 2.75 -6.66
CA GLU A 79 -7.43 3.24 -7.67
C GLU A 79 -8.68 2.38 -7.70
N THR A 80 -9.83 3.02 -7.52
CA THR A 80 -11.12 2.35 -7.46
C THR A 80 -11.95 2.69 -8.67
N ASP A 81 -12.22 1.67 -9.50
CA ASP A 81 -13.30 1.70 -10.48
C ASP A 81 -14.64 1.61 -9.73
N MET A 82 -15.55 2.54 -10.00
CA MET A 82 -16.81 2.64 -9.26
C MET A 82 -17.72 1.41 -9.43
N ASN A 83 -17.55 0.64 -10.49
CA ASN A 83 -18.31 -0.58 -10.77
C ASN A 83 -17.52 -1.85 -10.40
N ARG A 84 -16.19 -1.81 -10.49
CA ARG A 84 -15.33 -3.01 -10.35
C ARG A 84 -14.56 -3.08 -9.02
N GLY A 85 -14.56 -2.00 -8.23
CA GLY A 85 -13.89 -1.92 -6.94
C GLY A 85 -12.41 -1.52 -7.05
N ALA A 86 -11.72 -1.51 -5.91
CA ALA A 86 -10.33 -1.11 -5.80
C ALA A 86 -9.35 -2.04 -6.53
N ALA A 87 -8.28 -1.44 -7.02
CA ALA A 87 -7.04 -2.06 -7.46
C ALA A 87 -5.86 -1.30 -6.83
N LEU A 88 -4.82 -2.03 -6.46
CA LEU A 88 -3.52 -1.42 -6.16
C LEU A 88 -2.86 -1.07 -7.50
N ALA A 89 -2.39 0.16 -7.64
CA ALA A 89 -1.72 0.66 -8.83
C ALA A 89 -0.38 1.32 -8.50
N VAL A 90 0.55 1.24 -9.43
CA VAL A 90 1.89 1.84 -9.37
C VAL A 90 2.02 2.85 -10.50
N TYR A 91 2.51 4.04 -10.17
CA TYR A 91 2.70 5.17 -11.07
C TYR A 91 4.16 5.62 -11.05
N ASP A 92 4.66 6.02 -12.20
CA ASP A 92 5.89 6.80 -12.33
C ASP A 92 5.55 8.24 -12.82
N LYS A 93 6.57 8.99 -13.25
CA LYS A 93 6.39 10.34 -13.83
C LYS A 93 5.71 10.35 -15.21
N THR A 94 5.59 9.19 -15.86
CA THR A 94 4.95 9.00 -17.16
C THR A 94 3.49 8.56 -17.04
N GLY A 95 3.10 7.95 -15.92
CA GLY A 95 1.72 7.57 -15.61
C GLY A 95 1.64 6.24 -14.89
N LYS A 96 0.50 5.56 -15.02
CA LYS A 96 0.30 4.22 -14.45
C LYS A 96 1.16 3.21 -15.22
N ILE A 97 2.01 2.47 -14.50
CA ILE A 97 2.91 1.46 -15.08
C ILE A 97 2.44 0.03 -14.80
N ALA A 98 1.73 -0.20 -13.68
CA ALA A 98 1.13 -1.48 -13.36
C ALA A 98 -0.07 -1.35 -12.42
N GLU A 99 -0.95 -2.35 -12.44
CA GLU A 99 -2.03 -2.50 -11.46
C GLU A 99 -2.36 -3.97 -11.22
N THR A 100 -2.93 -4.23 -10.05
CA THR A 100 -3.58 -5.52 -9.74
C THR A 100 -4.98 -5.58 -10.35
N PRO A 101 -5.58 -6.77 -10.53
CA PRO A 101 -6.97 -6.86 -10.94
C PRO A 101 -7.91 -6.19 -9.91
N HIS A 102 -8.92 -5.47 -10.39
CA HIS A 102 -10.00 -4.98 -9.54
C HIS A 102 -10.71 -6.10 -8.78
N ILE A 103 -11.11 -5.83 -7.55
CA ILE A 103 -11.62 -6.82 -6.60
C ILE A 103 -13.14 -7.08 -6.66
N GLY A 104 -13.73 -6.89 -7.83
CA GLY A 104 -15.07 -7.38 -8.18
C GLY A 104 -16.10 -6.29 -8.40
N THR A 105 -16.68 -5.75 -7.33
CA THR A 105 -17.81 -4.81 -7.40
C THR A 105 -17.48 -3.47 -6.77
N SER A 106 -18.35 -2.49 -6.98
CA SER A 106 -18.43 -1.26 -6.18
C SER A 106 -18.34 -1.50 -4.67
N HIS A 107 -17.84 -0.51 -3.93
CA HIS A 107 -17.68 -0.45 -2.47
C HIS A 107 -16.79 -1.58 -1.93
N ARG A 108 -15.68 -1.83 -2.64
CA ARG A 108 -14.63 -2.77 -2.24
C ARG A 108 -13.31 -2.03 -2.26
N TRP A 109 -12.61 -2.07 -1.13
CA TRP A 109 -11.42 -1.28 -0.89
C TRP A 109 -10.23 -2.16 -0.46
N LEU A 110 -9.02 -1.67 -0.75
CA LEU A 110 -7.75 -2.26 -0.34
C LEU A 110 -7.07 -1.33 0.65
N ALA A 111 -6.55 -1.87 1.75
CA ALA A 111 -5.85 -1.08 2.77
C ALA A 111 -4.34 -1.40 2.75
N PRO A 112 -3.49 -0.53 2.17
CA PRO A 112 -2.05 -0.78 2.10
C PRO A 112 -1.39 -0.88 3.47
N ILE A 113 -0.42 -1.78 3.60
CA ILE A 113 0.39 -1.97 4.81
C ILE A 113 1.75 -1.31 4.63
N GLY A 114 2.46 -1.66 3.56
CA GLY A 114 3.79 -1.14 3.27
C GLY A 114 4.52 -1.96 2.22
N VAL A 115 5.79 -1.58 2.02
CA VAL A 115 6.64 -2.04 0.93
C VAL A 115 7.97 -2.50 1.50
N ALA A 116 8.44 -3.67 1.10
CA ALA A 116 9.76 -4.21 1.42
C ALA A 116 10.01 -5.45 0.55
N ASP A 117 11.25 -5.92 0.49
CA ASP A 117 11.55 -7.29 0.04
C ASP A 117 11.16 -8.27 1.17
N PHE A 118 9.91 -8.76 1.19
CA PHE A 118 9.39 -9.55 2.31
C PHE A 118 9.87 -10.99 2.29
N ASN A 119 10.20 -11.54 1.12
CA ASN A 119 10.67 -12.93 0.98
C ASN A 119 12.20 -13.06 0.89
N GLY A 120 12.93 -11.95 0.73
CA GLY A 120 14.39 -11.89 0.68
C GLY A 120 14.98 -12.25 -0.69
N ASP A 121 14.20 -12.17 -1.78
CA ASP A 121 14.65 -12.55 -3.13
C ASP A 121 15.25 -11.38 -3.94
N GLY A 122 15.30 -10.18 -3.35
CA GLY A 122 15.81 -8.96 -3.96
C GLY A 122 14.81 -8.23 -4.84
N VAL A 123 13.57 -8.71 -4.96
CA VAL A 123 12.46 -8.01 -5.61
C VAL A 123 11.61 -7.31 -4.57
N ILE A 124 11.12 -6.11 -4.90
CA ILE A 124 10.29 -5.34 -3.98
C ILE A 124 8.85 -5.85 -4.00
N ASP A 125 8.32 -6.06 -2.79
CA ASP A 125 6.96 -6.52 -2.56
C ASP A 125 6.10 -5.41 -1.93
N ILE A 126 4.81 -5.45 -2.26
CA ILE A 126 3.78 -4.55 -1.72
C ILE A 126 2.74 -5.39 -0.98
N ALA A 127 2.56 -5.09 0.31
CA ALA A 127 1.58 -5.77 1.17
C ALA A 127 0.36 -4.89 1.43
N TYR A 128 -0.83 -5.50 1.37
CA TYR A 128 -2.11 -4.83 1.63
C TYR A 128 -3.18 -5.80 2.13
N ILE A 129 -4.23 -5.28 2.77
CA ILE A 129 -5.42 -6.04 3.13
C ILE A 129 -6.50 -5.88 2.08
N ASP A 130 -6.91 -6.99 1.47
CA ASP A 130 -8.12 -7.08 0.65
C ASP A 130 -9.37 -7.02 1.55
N ARG A 131 -10.15 -5.95 1.38
CA ARG A 131 -11.42 -5.65 2.06
C ARG A 131 -11.29 -5.87 3.58
N PRO A 132 -10.67 -4.92 4.31
CA PRO A 132 -10.37 -5.08 5.75
C PRO A 132 -11.60 -5.28 6.65
N HIS A 133 -12.80 -4.96 6.15
CA HIS A 133 -14.07 -5.17 6.84
C HIS A 133 -14.80 -6.47 6.43
N LEU A 134 -14.38 -7.11 5.33
CA LEU A 134 -15.09 -8.24 4.72
C LEU A 134 -14.17 -9.44 4.55
N ALA A 135 -13.26 -9.42 3.56
CA ALA A 135 -12.42 -10.57 3.24
C ALA A 135 -11.25 -10.75 4.20
N LYS A 136 -10.73 -9.66 4.80
CA LYS A 136 -9.69 -9.70 5.84
C LYS A 136 -8.49 -10.57 5.43
N THR A 137 -8.10 -10.42 4.17
CA THR A 137 -7.06 -11.24 3.53
C THR A 137 -5.84 -10.37 3.31
N LEU A 138 -4.73 -10.72 3.96
CA LEU A 138 -3.42 -10.19 3.61
C LEU A 138 -3.04 -10.72 2.23
N ARG A 139 -2.65 -9.82 1.34
CA ARG A 139 -2.07 -10.12 0.02
C ARG A 139 -0.72 -9.46 -0.09
N ILE A 140 0.21 -10.15 -0.75
CA ILE A 140 1.56 -9.67 -1.03
C ILE A 140 1.79 -9.88 -2.52
N VAL A 141 2.13 -8.80 -3.21
CA VAL A 141 2.44 -8.80 -4.65
C VAL A 141 3.87 -8.33 -4.86
N SER A 142 4.60 -8.95 -5.79
CA SER A 142 5.90 -8.46 -6.25
C SER A 142 5.74 -7.73 -7.57
N TYR A 143 6.54 -6.69 -7.78
CA TYR A 143 6.67 -6.07 -9.09
C TYR A 143 7.79 -6.73 -9.89
N LYS A 144 7.44 -7.38 -11.00
CA LYS A 144 8.41 -8.06 -11.86
C LYS A 144 7.98 -7.99 -13.31
N ASP A 145 8.92 -7.70 -14.20
CA ASP A 145 8.71 -7.64 -15.65
C ASP A 145 7.54 -6.71 -16.04
N GLY A 146 7.40 -5.57 -15.34
CA GLY A 146 6.34 -4.59 -15.58
C GLY A 146 4.96 -4.98 -15.05
N LYS A 147 4.87 -5.96 -14.13
CA LYS A 147 3.60 -6.49 -13.62
C LYS A 147 3.63 -6.72 -12.12
N LEU A 148 2.48 -6.50 -11.48
CA LEU A 148 2.23 -6.91 -10.10
C LEU A 148 1.71 -8.35 -10.08
N THR A 149 2.46 -9.25 -9.46
CA THR A 149 2.12 -10.67 -9.35
C THR A 149 1.95 -11.06 -7.89
N GLU A 150 0.81 -11.66 -7.53
CA GLU A 150 0.61 -12.18 -6.17
C GLU A 150 1.57 -13.32 -5.87
N ILE A 151 2.34 -13.19 -4.79
CA ILE A 151 3.29 -14.20 -4.32
C ILE A 151 2.82 -14.91 -3.05
N ALA A 152 1.92 -14.30 -2.28
CA ALA A 152 1.32 -14.92 -1.11
C ALA A 152 0.00 -14.24 -0.71
N ASN A 153 -0.90 -15.02 -0.12
CA ASN A 153 -2.09 -14.49 0.56
C ASN A 153 -2.45 -15.33 1.79
N LYS A 154 -3.10 -14.69 2.77
CA LYS A 154 -3.61 -15.37 3.97
C LYS A 154 -4.76 -14.59 4.62
N GLN A 155 -5.84 -15.29 4.94
CA GLN A 155 -6.97 -14.74 5.69
C GLN A 155 -6.65 -14.53 7.18
N GLY A 156 -7.47 -13.71 7.83
CA GLY A 156 -7.48 -13.54 9.28
C GLY A 156 -6.74 -12.30 9.78
N PHE A 157 -6.57 -11.29 8.93
CA PHE A 157 -5.89 -10.03 9.28
C PHE A 157 -6.72 -8.82 8.87
N SER A 158 -6.61 -7.74 9.65
CA SER A 158 -7.19 -6.45 9.33
C SER A 158 -6.28 -5.34 9.83
N ASN A 159 -6.39 -4.17 9.21
CA ASN A 159 -5.65 -2.96 9.58
C ASN A 159 -6.55 -1.73 9.57
N HIS A 160 -7.87 -1.88 9.45
CA HIS A 160 -8.77 -0.76 9.33
C HIS A 160 -10.18 -1.05 9.87
N LYS A 161 -10.79 -0.05 10.53
CA LYS A 161 -12.20 -0.03 10.93
C LYS A 161 -12.92 1.10 10.21
N ILE A 162 -14.15 0.86 9.77
CA ILE A 162 -14.97 1.85 9.05
C ILE A 162 -15.02 3.16 9.84
N GLY A 163 -14.75 4.27 9.16
CA GLY A 163 -14.78 5.61 9.72
C GLY A 163 -13.44 6.10 10.27
N TRP A 164 -12.38 5.29 10.21
CA TRP A 164 -11.02 5.77 10.47
C TRP A 164 -10.46 6.48 9.25
N ASP A 165 -9.81 7.61 9.47
CA ASP A 165 -9.03 8.35 8.47
C ASP A 165 -7.56 7.89 8.42
N PHE A 166 -7.26 6.74 9.01
CA PHE A 166 -5.92 6.15 9.09
C PHE A 166 -5.95 4.63 8.96
N ILE A 167 -4.83 4.07 8.51
CA ILE A 167 -4.61 2.63 8.43
C ILE A 167 -3.70 2.19 9.58
N ALA A 168 -4.21 1.31 10.43
CA ALA A 168 -3.53 0.82 11.63
C ALA A 168 -2.63 -0.37 11.30
N SER A 169 -1.56 -0.13 10.53
CA SER A 169 -0.52 -1.11 10.25
C SER A 169 0.77 -0.43 9.79
N GLY A 170 1.86 -1.19 9.73
CA GLY A 170 3.08 -0.74 9.09
C GLY A 170 4.09 -1.86 8.93
N VAL A 171 5.24 -1.53 8.36
CA VAL A 171 6.39 -2.44 8.25
C VAL A 171 7.48 -1.95 9.19
N ARG A 172 8.12 -2.88 9.90
CA ARG A 172 9.35 -2.62 10.66
C ARG A 172 10.43 -3.63 10.28
N ASN A 173 11.69 -3.28 10.50
CA ASN A 173 12.81 -4.20 10.41
C ASN A 173 13.71 -4.01 11.63
N CYS A 174 13.70 -5.00 12.53
CA CYS A 174 14.48 -4.96 13.76
C CYS A 174 15.79 -5.78 13.68
N GLY A 175 16.28 -6.05 12.47
CA GLY A 175 17.55 -6.73 12.20
C GLY A 175 17.42 -8.15 11.64
N ALA A 176 16.24 -8.77 11.72
CA ALA A 176 15.98 -10.11 11.18
C ALA A 176 15.29 -10.10 9.80
N GLY A 177 15.09 -8.92 9.21
CA GLY A 177 14.30 -8.73 8.00
C GLY A 177 12.98 -7.97 8.27
N PRO A 178 12.25 -7.61 7.21
CA PRO A 178 11.00 -6.88 7.33
C PRO A 178 9.87 -7.74 7.90
N GLU A 179 9.08 -7.17 8.80
CA GLU A 179 7.86 -7.76 9.33
C GLU A 179 6.72 -6.73 9.27
N MET A 180 5.52 -7.20 8.94
CA MET A 180 4.30 -6.41 8.92
C MET A 180 3.65 -6.47 10.30
N ILE A 181 3.34 -5.31 10.87
CA ILE A 181 2.62 -5.17 12.14
C ILE A 181 1.21 -4.70 11.85
N LEU A 182 0.21 -5.48 12.28
CA LEU A 182 -1.21 -5.22 12.06
C LEU A 182 -2.06 -6.02 13.05
N ALA A 183 -3.39 -5.93 12.96
CA ALA A 183 -4.30 -6.67 13.83
C ALA A 183 -4.69 -8.04 13.24
N ARG A 184 -5.03 -8.98 14.13
CA ARG A 184 -5.91 -10.10 13.77
C ARG A 184 -7.22 -9.57 13.20
N GLY A 185 -7.84 -10.34 12.31
CA GLY A 185 -9.08 -9.94 11.64
C GLY A 185 -10.25 -9.67 12.59
N ASP A 186 -10.22 -10.22 13.79
CA ASP A 186 -11.20 -10.00 14.86
C ASP A 186 -10.80 -8.89 15.84
N TRP A 187 -9.66 -8.23 15.63
CA TRP A 187 -9.11 -7.19 16.51
C TRP A 187 -8.80 -7.66 17.95
N SER A 188 -8.58 -8.95 18.16
CA SER A 188 -8.16 -9.49 19.47
C SER A 188 -6.71 -9.12 19.83
N GLU A 189 -5.82 -9.16 18.84
CA GLU A 189 -4.37 -9.04 19.05
C GLU A 189 -3.71 -8.22 17.95
N VAL A 190 -2.64 -7.53 18.33
CA VAL A 190 -1.59 -7.08 17.41
C VAL A 190 -0.69 -8.26 17.10
N VAL A 191 -0.37 -8.43 15.82
CA VAL A 191 0.48 -9.51 15.32
C VAL A 191 1.65 -8.94 14.52
N SER A 192 2.77 -9.64 14.63
CA SER A 192 3.85 -9.55 13.64
C SER A 192 3.63 -10.64 12.59
N VAL A 193 3.76 -10.27 11.34
CA VAL A 193 3.59 -11.16 10.18
C VAL A 193 4.84 -11.09 9.32
N THR A 194 5.38 -12.26 9.00
CA THR A 194 6.54 -12.40 8.11
C THR A 194 6.18 -13.29 6.93
N LEU A 195 6.86 -13.06 5.81
CA LEU A 195 6.87 -13.95 4.68
C LEU A 195 8.20 -14.71 4.69
N THR A 196 8.17 -16.02 4.42
CA THR A 196 9.38 -16.81 4.17
C THR A 196 9.07 -17.68 2.98
N GLU A 197 9.82 -17.50 1.89
CA GLU A 197 9.48 -18.03 0.56
C GLU A 197 8.07 -17.55 0.15
N SER A 198 7.05 -18.42 0.24
CA SER A 198 5.65 -18.06 -0.03
C SER A 198 4.73 -18.33 1.18
N GLN A 199 5.30 -18.59 2.35
CA GLN A 199 4.53 -18.92 3.55
C GLN A 199 4.40 -17.71 4.48
N ILE A 200 3.16 -17.24 4.65
CA ILE A 200 2.84 -16.20 5.63
C ILE A 200 2.76 -16.83 7.04
N LYS A 201 3.69 -16.44 7.91
CA LYS A 201 3.72 -16.78 9.33
C LYS A 201 3.32 -15.57 10.16
N SER A 202 2.66 -15.80 11.29
CA SER A 202 2.34 -14.73 12.22
C SER A 202 2.53 -15.14 13.66
N ARG A 203 2.96 -14.19 14.48
CA ARG A 203 3.11 -14.33 15.93
C ARG A 203 2.30 -13.24 16.62
N SER A 204 1.63 -13.61 17.71
CA SER A 204 0.95 -12.64 18.57
C SER A 204 2.00 -11.80 19.29
N PHE A 205 1.77 -10.50 19.34
CA PHE A 205 2.67 -9.54 19.98
C PHE A 205 2.08 -9.05 21.31
N THR A 206 0.86 -8.52 21.28
CA THR A 206 0.14 -8.00 22.44
C THR A 206 -1.37 -7.95 22.13
N PRO A 207 -2.27 -7.96 23.12
CA PRO A 207 -3.69 -7.66 22.87
C PRO A 207 -3.87 -6.31 22.18
N TYR A 208 -4.80 -6.23 21.24
CA TYR A 208 -5.17 -4.95 20.64
C TYR A 208 -6.12 -4.22 21.58
N VAL A 209 -5.75 -3.00 22.00
CA VAL A 209 -6.59 -2.15 22.85
C VAL A 209 -6.98 -0.89 22.09
N THR A 210 -5.98 -0.22 21.52
CA THR A 210 -6.12 1.04 20.78
C THR A 210 -5.12 1.07 19.61
N PRO A 211 -5.21 2.04 18.69
CA PRO A 211 -4.22 2.20 17.63
C PRO A 211 -2.77 2.28 18.15
N GLU A 212 -2.55 2.81 19.35
CA GLU A 212 -1.25 2.89 20.00
C GLU A 212 -0.63 1.51 20.29
N SER A 213 -1.43 0.45 20.41
CA SER A 213 -0.93 -0.93 20.53
C SER A 213 -0.11 -1.32 19.29
N ILE A 214 -0.54 -0.89 18.10
CA ILE A 214 0.16 -1.14 16.83
C ILE A 214 1.36 -0.21 16.67
N MET A 215 1.20 1.08 16.99
CA MET A 215 2.31 2.04 16.94
C MET A 215 3.47 1.64 17.86
N SER A 216 3.15 1.16 19.07
CA SER A 216 4.16 0.65 20.00
C SER A 216 4.85 -0.60 19.45
N ALA A 217 4.08 -1.50 18.82
CA ALA A 217 4.64 -2.70 18.20
C ALA A 217 5.44 -2.40 16.93
N LEU A 218 5.29 -1.24 16.29
CA LEU A 218 6.16 -0.82 15.20
C LEU A 218 7.55 -0.40 15.68
N ASN A 219 7.67 0.03 16.94
CA ASN A 219 8.96 0.36 17.54
C ASN A 219 9.73 -0.94 17.79
N CYS A 220 10.99 -1.00 17.35
CA CYS A 220 11.91 -2.12 17.63
C CYS A 220 12.43 -2.15 19.08
N GLN A 221 11.68 -1.55 20.01
CA GLN A 221 12.06 -1.49 21.41
C GLN A 221 11.64 -2.79 22.10
N HIS A 222 12.63 -3.63 22.38
CA HIS A 222 12.55 -4.82 23.20
C HIS A 222 13.66 -4.74 24.25
#